data_AF-A0A6G3MDP8-F1
#
_entry.id   AF-A0A6G3MDP8-F1
#
_cell.length_a   1.000
_cell.length_b   1.000
_cell.length_c   1.000
_cell.angle_alpha   90.00
_cell.angle_beta   90.00
_cell.angle_gamma   90.00
#
_symmetry.space_group_name_H-M   'P 1'
#
loop_
_entity.id
_entity.type
_entity.pdbx_description
1 polymer ?
#
loop_
_entity_poly.entity_id
_entity_poly.type
_entity_poly.pdbx_seq_one_letter_code
_entity_poly.pdbx_strand_id
1 'polypeptide(L)'
;MDVIKGFLNDHYIPAMEYDSIFFNWPPSLNLKQLSRQYRLHYQTTIASKAATIIRTINQFMGYSNFRRGLNYFLAKYIYKSECSDRLIDTLDEVHKGAVKFIWNKNIYLPSSPFLSVNLKRCPNGCLMSFSQLPFQTPDHCYLSQYWCIPITVTSNDVHPNAKANIIFNGLDLNVFVPFIQDPSFVMLNTDCCSYFLLSYSPKIFERLINNINIFSSNEKISLLHDSYSGLKFKRQKIEIFILLLNLFVQEACPHIWREIARIIKDIIFFSKSEPILKYLKIYCNKLVTIAFVKTRDTYDTNLIETKLLFSIQSEILVNCGDSETINFLARMCIERIDHMTSLYPSLFYPAYAALLSNNDSKIFVKILNLYSQLDNYEEKMAILHSMDVISNPELLQQLFGLILNVIVFHLFN
;
A
#
# COMPACT_ATOMS: atom_id res chain seq x y z
N MET A 1 4.01 -3.48 -18.29
CA MET A 1 3.90 -2.91 -16.93
C MET A 1 5.17 -3.28 -16.20
N ASP A 2 5.90 -2.31 -15.67
CA ASP A 2 7.12 -2.60 -14.91
C ASP A 2 6.69 -3.18 -13.56
N VAL A 3 6.70 -4.52 -13.44
CA VAL A 3 6.13 -5.29 -12.31
C VAL A 3 6.69 -4.81 -10.97
N ILE A 4 7.90 -4.24 -10.98
CA ILE A 4 8.54 -3.69 -9.79
C ILE A 4 7.84 -2.41 -9.29
N LYS A 5 7.29 -1.58 -10.19
CA LYS A 5 6.64 -0.30 -9.82
C LYS A 5 5.35 -0.50 -9.00
N GLY A 6 4.65 -1.61 -9.17
CA GLY A 6 3.44 -1.96 -8.39
C GLY A 6 3.71 -2.68 -7.08
N PHE A 7 4.94 -3.17 -6.86
CA PHE A 7 5.27 -4.07 -5.74
C PHE A 7 4.88 -3.50 -4.37
N LEU A 8 5.03 -2.19 -4.15
CA LEU A 8 4.67 -1.60 -2.87
C LEU A 8 3.18 -1.67 -2.59
N ASN A 9 2.35 -1.30 -3.58
CA ASN A 9 0.89 -1.35 -3.44
C ASN A 9 0.37 -2.79 -3.38
N ASP A 10 1.03 -3.73 -4.09
CA ASP A 10 0.50 -5.09 -4.27
C ASP A 10 1.00 -6.08 -3.21
N HIS A 11 2.18 -5.87 -2.62
CA HIS A 11 2.79 -6.77 -1.65
C HIS A 11 3.23 -6.09 -0.35
N TYR A 12 4.00 -5.00 -0.42
CA TYR A 12 4.60 -4.38 0.76
C TYR A 12 3.56 -3.86 1.75
N ILE A 13 2.67 -2.98 1.27
CA ILE A 13 1.65 -2.31 2.09
C ILE A 13 0.61 -3.31 2.58
N PRO A 14 0.04 -4.20 1.73
CA PRO A 14 -0.85 -5.25 2.21
C PRO A 14 -0.20 -6.13 3.27
N ALA A 15 1.07 -6.53 3.10
CA ALA A 15 1.76 -7.33 4.10
C ALA A 15 1.79 -6.61 5.45
N MET A 16 2.17 -5.33 5.49
CA MET A 16 2.23 -4.57 6.74
C MET A 16 0.87 -4.39 7.41
N GLU A 17 -0.16 -4.02 6.64
CA GLU A 17 -1.52 -3.82 7.18
C GLU A 17 -2.08 -5.12 7.75
N TYR A 18 -1.94 -6.25 7.06
CA TYR A 18 -2.40 -7.54 7.58
C TYR A 18 -1.55 -8.02 8.76
N ASP A 19 -0.23 -7.90 8.70
CA ASP A 19 0.69 -8.35 9.76
C ASP A 19 0.56 -7.52 11.05
N SER A 20 0.03 -6.28 10.96
CA SER A 20 -0.27 -5.43 12.11
C SER A 20 -1.45 -5.93 12.97
N ILE A 21 -2.32 -6.78 12.42
CA ILE A 21 -3.50 -7.27 13.10
C ILE A 21 -3.06 -8.32 14.12
N PHE A 22 -3.33 -8.05 15.40
CA PHE A 22 -2.88 -8.78 16.60
C PHE A 22 -3.08 -10.31 16.56
N PHE A 23 -3.97 -10.79 15.71
CA PHE A 23 -4.26 -12.22 15.54
C PHE A 23 -3.35 -12.95 14.55
N ASN A 24 -2.29 -12.33 14.02
CA ASN A 24 -1.40 -13.01 13.08
C ASN A 24 -0.36 -13.95 13.74
N TRP A 25 -0.95 -14.96 14.39
CA TRP A 25 -0.62 -16.38 14.59
C TRP A 25 0.78 -16.78 15.09
N PRO A 26 0.89 -17.47 16.24
CA PRO A 26 2.15 -18.05 16.69
C PRO A 26 2.67 -19.10 15.70
N PRO A 27 4.00 -19.35 15.65
CA PRO A 27 4.61 -20.39 14.80
C PRO A 27 4.04 -21.80 14.99
N SER A 28 3.32 -22.06 16.09
CA SER A 28 2.70 -23.33 16.44
C SER A 28 1.29 -23.55 15.87
N LEU A 29 0.77 -22.61 15.08
CA LEU A 29 -0.62 -22.67 14.67
C LEU A 29 -0.88 -23.73 13.58
N ASN A 30 -1.76 -24.69 13.90
CA ASN A 30 -2.16 -25.71 12.94
C ASN A 30 -3.14 -25.14 11.91
N LEU A 31 -2.64 -24.84 10.70
CA LEU A 31 -3.42 -24.29 9.59
C LEU A 31 -4.67 -25.09 9.24
N LYS A 32 -4.69 -26.40 9.53
CA LYS A 32 -5.84 -27.26 9.25
C LYS A 32 -7.08 -26.91 10.08
N GLN A 33 -6.91 -26.29 11.25
CA GLN A 33 -8.00 -25.86 12.12
C GLN A 33 -8.64 -24.54 11.68
N LEU A 34 -8.00 -23.82 10.75
CA LEU A 34 -8.55 -22.57 10.23
C LEU A 34 -9.60 -22.82 9.16
N SER A 35 -10.64 -21.98 9.17
CA SER A 35 -11.56 -21.86 8.05
C SER A 35 -10.78 -21.59 6.77
N ARG A 36 -11.33 -22.03 5.63
CA ARG A 36 -10.69 -21.83 4.33
C ARG A 36 -10.36 -20.36 4.07
N GLN A 37 -11.24 -19.44 4.45
CA GLN A 37 -11.06 -18.00 4.25
C GLN A 37 -9.88 -17.45 5.07
N TYR A 38 -9.78 -17.81 6.36
CA TYR A 38 -8.66 -17.39 7.21
C TYR A 38 -7.33 -17.97 6.73
N ARG A 39 -7.33 -19.23 6.28
CA ARG A 39 -6.13 -19.87 5.75
C ARG A 39 -5.60 -19.17 4.50
N LEU A 40 -6.48 -18.77 3.59
CA LEU A 40 -6.09 -18.04 2.38
C LEU A 40 -5.51 -16.66 2.72
N HIS A 41 -6.15 -15.90 3.62
CA HIS A 41 -5.63 -14.61 4.09
C HIS A 41 -4.27 -14.73 4.77
N TYR A 42 -4.09 -15.77 5.58
CA TYR A 42 -2.79 -16.03 6.21
C TYR A 42 -1.71 -16.35 5.17
N GLN A 43 -2.01 -17.21 4.20
CA GLN A 43 -1.09 -17.56 3.13
C GLN A 43 -0.69 -16.34 2.29
N THR A 44 -1.63 -15.47 1.93
CA THR A 44 -1.32 -14.24 1.17
C THR A 44 -0.47 -13.27 1.98
N THR A 45 -0.75 -13.12 3.28
CA THR A 45 0.03 -12.24 4.18
C THR A 45 1.48 -12.72 4.28
N ILE A 46 1.69 -14.01 4.56
CA ILE A 46 3.04 -14.57 4.66
C ILE A 46 3.76 -14.52 3.32
N ALA A 47 3.09 -14.81 2.21
CA ALA A 47 3.70 -14.74 0.89
C ALA A 47 4.20 -13.31 0.59
N SER A 48 3.40 -12.28 0.86
CA SER A 48 3.78 -10.89 0.63
C SER A 48 4.88 -10.41 1.61
N LYS A 49 4.85 -10.83 2.88
CA LYS A 49 5.94 -10.58 3.85
C LYS A 49 7.24 -11.24 3.41
N ALA A 50 7.20 -12.51 3.03
CA ALA A 50 8.35 -13.25 2.50
C ALA A 50 8.91 -12.60 1.25
N ALA A 51 8.06 -12.20 0.29
CA ALA A 51 8.48 -11.50 -0.92
C ALA A 51 9.22 -10.18 -0.59
N THR A 52 8.73 -9.45 0.42
CA THR A 52 9.37 -8.20 0.84
C THR A 52 10.72 -8.44 1.52
N ILE A 53 10.81 -9.44 2.40
CA ILE A 53 12.09 -9.79 3.05
C ILE A 53 13.10 -10.31 2.01
N ILE A 54 12.66 -11.07 1.00
CA ILE A 54 13.54 -11.49 -0.12
C ILE A 54 14.04 -10.26 -0.88
N ARG A 55 13.19 -9.26 -1.12
CA ARG A 55 13.60 -7.98 -1.73
C ARG A 55 14.63 -7.26 -0.87
N THR A 56 14.46 -7.26 0.46
CA THR A 56 15.45 -6.73 1.42
C THR A 56 16.78 -7.46 1.29
N ILE A 57 16.76 -8.80 1.26
CA ILE A 57 17.95 -9.65 1.12
C ILE A 57 18.66 -9.38 -0.21
N ASN A 58 17.93 -9.25 -1.32
CA ASN A 58 18.50 -8.91 -2.63
C ASN A 58 19.21 -7.54 -2.58
N GLN A 59 18.59 -6.52 -1.98
CA GLN A 59 19.22 -5.21 -1.83
C GLN A 59 20.46 -5.27 -0.92
N PHE A 60 20.39 -6.03 0.17
CA PHE A 60 21.50 -6.19 1.12
C PHE A 60 22.69 -6.94 0.51
N MET A 61 22.43 -8.03 -0.21
CA MET A 61 23.47 -8.84 -0.87
C MET A 61 24.05 -8.20 -2.12
N GLY A 62 23.26 -7.34 -2.77
CA GLY A 62 23.50 -6.87 -4.12
C GLY A 62 23.04 -7.86 -5.18
N TYR A 63 22.52 -7.34 -6.30
CA TYR A 63 21.89 -8.12 -7.37
C TYR A 63 22.78 -9.25 -7.92
N SER A 64 24.08 -9.01 -8.08
CA SER A 64 25.02 -10.02 -8.62
C SER A 64 25.16 -11.23 -7.70
N ASN A 65 25.30 -11.00 -6.39
CA ASN A 65 25.39 -12.07 -5.38
C ASN A 65 24.06 -12.81 -5.24
N PHE A 66 22.94 -12.07 -5.22
CA PHE A 66 21.62 -12.66 -5.13
C PHE A 66 21.34 -13.59 -6.32
N ARG A 67 21.59 -13.12 -7.55
CA ARG A 67 21.45 -13.94 -8.78
C ARG A 67 22.35 -15.17 -8.76
N ARG A 68 23.60 -15.02 -8.34
CA ARG A 68 24.55 -16.14 -8.20
C ARG A 68 24.07 -17.17 -7.18
N GLY A 69 23.53 -16.72 -6.05
CA GLY A 69 22.93 -17.58 -5.03
C GLY A 69 21.73 -18.36 -5.53
N LEU A 70 20.82 -17.71 -6.26
CA LEU A 70 19.68 -18.38 -6.90
C LEU A 70 20.12 -19.43 -7.92
N ASN A 71 21.08 -19.11 -8.79
CA ASN A 71 21.60 -20.06 -9.77
C ASN A 71 22.24 -21.28 -9.09
N TYR A 72 23.02 -21.06 -8.03
CA TYR A 72 23.65 -22.14 -7.27
C TYR A 72 22.61 -23.02 -6.57
N PHE A 73 21.58 -22.43 -5.96
CA PHE A 73 20.45 -23.16 -5.36
C PHE A 73 19.74 -24.04 -6.40
N LEU A 74 19.32 -23.44 -7.52
CA LEU A 74 18.59 -24.16 -8.57
C LEU A 74 19.41 -25.30 -9.18
N ALA A 75 20.72 -25.10 -9.39
CA ALA A 75 21.60 -26.15 -9.89
C ALA A 75 21.79 -27.29 -8.87
N LYS A 76 21.94 -26.97 -7.58
CA LYS A 76 22.19 -27.94 -6.50
C LYS A 76 20.97 -28.83 -6.22
N TYR A 77 19.76 -28.29 -6.39
CA TYR A 77 18.50 -28.96 -6.05
C TYR A 77 17.59 -29.20 -7.26
N ILE A 78 18.15 -29.22 -8.47
CA ILE A 78 17.38 -29.51 -9.68
C ILE A 78 16.65 -30.87 -9.53
N TYR A 79 15.38 -30.89 -9.92
CA TYR A 79 14.47 -32.05 -9.78
C TYR A 79 14.21 -32.54 -8.34
N LYS A 80 14.50 -31.72 -7.32
CA LYS A 80 14.17 -32.00 -5.91
C LYS A 80 13.19 -30.97 -5.35
N SER A 81 12.52 -31.33 -4.26
CA SER A 81 11.71 -30.41 -3.46
C SER A 81 12.52 -29.96 -2.25
N GLU A 82 12.55 -28.65 -2.00
CA GLU A 82 13.30 -28.05 -0.90
C GLU A 82 12.45 -27.01 -0.16
N CYS A 83 12.82 -26.73 1.10
CA CYS A 83 12.15 -25.72 1.92
C CYS A 83 12.80 -24.34 1.78
N SER A 84 12.11 -23.31 2.27
CA SER A 84 12.61 -21.93 2.32
C SER A 84 13.96 -21.82 3.01
N ASP A 85 14.16 -22.56 4.11
CA ASP A 85 15.38 -22.44 4.91
C ASP A 85 16.61 -22.88 4.11
N ARG A 86 16.44 -23.84 3.20
CA ARG A 86 17.51 -24.30 2.30
C ARG A 86 17.90 -23.25 1.27
N LEU A 87 16.92 -22.52 0.74
CA LEU A 87 17.17 -21.38 -0.14
C LEU A 87 17.98 -20.31 0.60
N ILE A 88 17.54 -19.96 1.81
CA ILE A 88 18.18 -18.93 2.63
C ILE A 88 19.60 -19.33 3.03
N ASP A 89 19.84 -20.59 3.43
CA ASP A 89 21.18 -21.13 3.71
C ASP A 89 22.10 -20.96 2.49
N THR A 90 21.58 -21.25 1.31
CA THR A 90 22.34 -21.14 0.06
C THR A 90 22.69 -19.68 -0.27
N LEU A 91 21.77 -18.74 -0.02
CA LEU A 91 22.04 -17.31 -0.17
C LEU A 91 23.06 -16.80 0.86
N ASP A 92 22.98 -17.27 2.10
CA ASP A 92 23.90 -16.93 3.19
C ASP A 92 25.33 -17.41 2.90
N GLU A 93 25.48 -18.64 2.39
CA GLU A 93 26.76 -19.19 1.91
C GLU A 93 27.40 -18.31 0.83
N VAL A 94 26.63 -17.86 -0.15
CA VAL A 94 27.13 -17.02 -1.25
C VAL A 94 27.46 -15.60 -0.78
N HIS A 95 26.68 -15.04 0.15
CA HIS A 95 26.95 -13.71 0.72
C HIS A 95 28.09 -13.70 1.73
N LYS A 96 28.40 -14.86 2.35
CA LYS A 96 29.31 -15.04 3.49
C LYS A 96 28.74 -14.55 4.83
N GLY A 97 27.46 -14.81 5.09
CA GLY A 97 26.81 -14.63 6.39
C GLY A 97 25.78 -13.48 6.48
N ALA A 98 25.12 -13.38 7.64
CA ALA A 98 24.07 -12.41 8.02
C ALA A 98 22.70 -12.53 7.30
N VAL A 99 22.62 -13.12 6.11
CA VAL A 99 21.35 -13.31 5.36
C VAL A 99 20.40 -14.23 6.13
N LYS A 100 20.89 -15.37 6.62
CA LYS A 100 20.08 -16.32 7.40
C LYS A 100 19.54 -15.68 8.68
N PHE A 101 20.36 -14.86 9.30
CA PHE A 101 19.98 -14.16 10.53
C PHE A 101 18.91 -13.08 10.26
N ILE A 102 19.07 -12.28 9.19
CA ILE A 102 18.05 -11.33 8.72
C ILE A 102 16.74 -12.06 8.43
N TRP A 103 16.77 -13.17 7.67
CA TRP A 103 15.56 -13.94 7.39
C TRP A 103 14.85 -14.39 8.67
N ASN A 104 15.55 -15.14 9.53
CA ASN A 104 14.96 -15.74 10.73
C ASN A 104 14.41 -14.70 11.72
N LYS A 105 15.09 -13.55 11.85
CA LYS A 105 14.66 -12.46 12.75
C LYS A 105 13.56 -11.57 12.18
N ASN A 106 13.08 -11.82 10.96
CA ASN A 106 11.99 -11.06 10.37
C ASN A 106 10.79 -11.90 9.96
N ILE A 107 11.00 -13.10 9.40
CA ILE A 107 9.90 -13.89 8.83
C ILE A 107 8.98 -14.50 9.89
N TYR A 108 9.54 -14.94 11.03
CA TYR A 108 8.79 -15.68 12.06
C TYR A 108 8.22 -14.80 13.18
N LEU A 109 8.60 -13.52 13.24
CA LEU A 109 8.02 -12.59 14.20
C LEU A 109 6.69 -12.07 13.67
N PRO A 110 5.62 -12.04 14.49
CA PRO A 110 4.37 -11.40 14.08
C PRO A 110 4.59 -9.88 14.00
N SER A 111 3.86 -9.21 13.12
CA SER A 111 3.98 -7.76 12.88
C SER A 111 5.30 -7.31 12.25
N SER A 112 5.29 -6.02 11.89
CA SER A 112 6.36 -5.26 11.30
C SER A 112 6.99 -4.33 12.34
N PRO A 113 8.31 -4.07 12.29
CA PRO A 113 8.93 -3.10 13.17
C PRO A 113 8.58 -1.66 12.75
N PHE A 114 8.25 -0.83 13.74
CA PHE A 114 8.13 0.62 13.63
C PHE A 114 9.37 1.27 14.23
N LEU A 115 10.17 1.91 13.38
CA LEU A 115 11.43 2.55 13.76
C LEU A 115 11.22 4.02 14.07
N SER A 116 11.68 4.46 15.23
CA SER A 116 11.81 5.88 15.55
C SER A 116 13.26 6.33 15.38
N VAL A 117 13.46 7.43 14.65
CA VAL A 117 14.80 7.91 14.27
C VAL A 117 14.99 9.37 14.66
N ASN A 118 16.12 9.61 15.33
CA ASN A 118 16.61 10.94 15.66
C ASN A 118 18.01 11.18 15.10
N LEU A 119 18.29 12.44 14.77
CA LEU A 119 19.57 12.92 14.27
C LEU A 119 20.11 13.99 15.20
N LYS A 120 21.33 13.79 15.71
CA LYS A 120 22.08 14.79 16.45
C LYS A 120 23.34 15.14 15.66
N ARG A 121 23.49 16.41 15.28
CA ARG A 121 24.70 16.92 14.63
C ARG A 121 25.89 16.82 15.57
N CYS A 122 27.04 16.45 15.03
CA CYS A 122 28.33 16.39 15.70
C CYS A 122 29.40 17.09 14.85
N PRO A 123 30.56 17.48 15.43
CA PRO A 123 31.59 18.22 14.69
C PRO A 123 32.07 17.56 13.38
N ASN A 124 32.10 16.22 13.34
CA ASN A 124 32.64 15.44 12.22
C ASN A 124 31.61 14.49 11.58
N GLY A 125 30.31 14.81 11.69
CA GLY A 125 29.25 13.97 11.15
C GLY A 125 27.96 14.06 11.96
N CYS A 126 27.15 13.01 11.91
CA CYS A 126 25.87 12.94 12.62
C CYS A 126 25.76 11.65 13.43
N LEU A 127 25.26 11.76 14.66
CA LEU A 127 24.84 10.61 15.45
C LEU A 127 23.37 10.31 15.13
N MET A 128 23.13 9.14 14.54
CA MET A 128 21.80 8.57 14.32
C MET A 128 21.42 7.69 15.49
N SER A 129 20.28 7.97 16.11
CA SER A 129 19.70 7.14 17.17
C SER A 129 18.45 6.47 16.63
N PHE A 130 18.43 5.15 16.68
CA PHE A 130 17.32 4.29 16.28
C PHE A 130 16.74 3.60 17.50
N SER A 131 15.42 3.47 17.51
CA SER A 131 14.69 2.57 18.41
C SER A 131 13.62 1.85 17.62
N GLN A 132 13.28 0.61 17.98
CA GLN A 132 12.25 -0.17 17.30
C GLN A 132 11.19 -0.70 18.26
N LEU A 133 9.95 -0.72 17.80
CA LEU A 133 8.81 -1.31 18.50
C LEU A 133 7.92 -2.06 17.49
N PRO A 134 7.17 -3.09 17.90
CA PRO A 134 6.16 -3.71 17.05
C PRO A 134 5.11 -2.68 16.56
N PHE A 135 4.73 -2.77 15.28
CA PHE A 135 3.60 -2.05 14.70
C PHE A 135 2.28 -2.73 15.08
N GLN A 136 1.88 -2.54 16.34
CA GLN A 136 0.67 -3.13 16.91
C GLN A 136 0.00 -2.18 17.91
N THR A 137 -1.28 -2.45 18.20
CA THR A 137 -2.03 -1.72 19.22
C THR A 137 -1.39 -1.99 20.59
N PRO A 138 -1.36 -0.99 21.49
CA PRO A 138 -0.46 -0.93 22.65
C PRO A 138 -0.75 -1.93 23.80
N ASP A 139 -1.30 -3.11 23.53
CA ASP A 139 -1.58 -4.14 24.54
C ASP A 139 -0.36 -5.07 24.74
N HIS A 140 0.69 -4.47 25.28
CA HIS A 140 1.71 -4.97 26.24
C HIS A 140 2.35 -6.38 26.18
N CYS A 141 2.25 -7.19 25.11
CA CYS A 141 2.86 -8.55 25.14
C CYS A 141 4.21 -8.72 24.41
N TYR A 142 4.67 -7.76 23.61
CA TYR A 142 5.82 -7.96 22.70
C TYR A 142 6.95 -6.93 22.80
N LEU A 143 7.05 -6.20 23.92
CA LEU A 143 8.03 -5.11 24.09
C LEU A 143 9.51 -5.55 24.07
N SER A 144 9.79 -6.85 24.23
CA SER A 144 11.16 -7.40 24.17
C SER A 144 11.53 -8.00 22.81
N GLN A 145 10.58 -8.08 21.87
CA GLN A 145 10.86 -8.57 20.52
C GLN A 145 11.53 -7.47 19.69
N TYR A 146 12.52 -7.88 18.89
CA TYR A 146 13.21 -7.00 17.97
C TYR A 146 13.56 -7.76 16.69
N TRP A 147 13.63 -6.99 15.60
CA TRP A 147 13.95 -7.46 14.28
C TRP A 147 15.41 -7.14 13.95
N CYS A 148 16.00 -7.92 13.04
CA CYS A 148 17.32 -7.61 12.47
C CYS A 148 17.14 -6.92 11.11
N ILE A 149 17.33 -5.61 11.06
CA ILE A 149 16.89 -4.79 9.93
C ILE A 149 18.10 -4.18 9.22
N PRO A 150 18.32 -4.49 7.94
CA PRO A 150 19.21 -3.72 7.08
C PRO A 150 18.58 -2.37 6.75
N ILE A 151 19.21 -1.29 7.21
CA ILE A 151 18.78 0.09 6.98
C ILE A 151 19.72 0.71 5.95
N THR A 152 19.15 1.13 4.84
CA THR A 152 19.82 1.97 3.84
C THR A 152 19.63 3.43 4.19
N VAL A 153 20.69 4.23 4.02
CA VAL A 153 20.67 5.68 4.24
C VAL A 153 21.00 6.40 2.94
N THR A 154 20.21 7.41 2.58
CA THR A 154 20.44 8.32 1.46
C THR A 154 20.31 9.76 1.91
N SER A 155 21.23 10.61 1.46
CA SER A 155 21.29 12.03 1.77
C SER A 155 21.97 12.76 0.61
N ASN A 156 21.75 14.05 0.48
CA ASN A 156 22.49 14.94 -0.44
C ASN A 156 24.03 14.92 -0.23
N ASP A 157 24.49 14.67 1.00
CA ASP A 157 25.91 14.60 1.36
C ASP A 157 26.50 13.22 1.02
N VAL A 158 25.64 12.23 0.74
CA VAL A 158 26.01 10.86 0.40
C VAL A 158 26.11 10.76 -1.11
N HIS A 159 27.31 10.41 -1.63
CA HIS A 159 27.50 10.15 -3.06
C HIS A 159 26.44 9.17 -3.57
N PRO A 160 25.87 9.32 -4.79
CA PRO A 160 24.78 8.45 -5.31
C PRO A 160 25.07 6.94 -5.30
N ASN A 161 26.33 6.54 -5.09
CA ASN A 161 26.78 5.14 -5.01
C ASN A 161 27.15 4.69 -3.58
N ALA A 162 27.14 5.58 -2.59
CA ALA A 162 27.56 5.32 -1.22
C ALA A 162 26.35 5.03 -0.31
N LYS A 163 25.57 3.99 -0.63
CA LYS A 163 24.52 3.53 0.29
C LYS A 163 25.17 2.99 1.56
N ALA A 164 25.04 3.70 2.68
CA ALA A 164 25.44 3.17 3.97
C ALA A 164 24.41 2.11 4.38
N ASN A 165 24.87 0.88 4.57
CA ASN A 165 24.05 -0.23 5.08
C ASN A 165 24.34 -0.39 6.57
N ILE A 166 23.37 -0.02 7.40
CA ILE A 166 23.41 -0.22 8.85
C ILE A 166 22.63 -1.49 9.17
N ILE A 167 23.21 -2.41 9.93
CA ILE A 167 22.46 -3.57 10.46
C ILE A 167 21.94 -3.20 11.84
N PHE A 168 20.63 -2.99 11.96
CA PHE A 168 19.98 -2.72 13.23
C PHE A 168 19.51 -4.04 13.87
N ASN A 169 20.22 -4.48 14.91
CA ASN A 169 20.00 -5.76 15.58
C ASN A 169 19.88 -5.59 17.10
N GLY A 170 18.76 -5.03 17.55
CA GLY A 170 18.47 -4.77 18.96
C GLY A 170 17.31 -3.80 19.12
N LEU A 171 16.90 -3.51 20.36
CA LEU A 171 15.82 -2.55 20.62
C LEU A 171 16.23 -1.10 20.31
N ASP A 172 17.49 -0.77 20.56
CA ASP A 172 18.07 0.55 20.35
C ASP A 172 19.44 0.43 19.68
N LEU A 173 19.79 1.41 18.85
CA LEU A 173 21.10 1.49 18.20
C LEU A 173 21.50 2.94 18.00
N ASN A 174 22.75 3.26 18.36
CA ASN A 174 23.37 4.54 18.04
C ASN A 174 24.49 4.31 17.02
N VAL A 175 24.42 4.99 15.89
CA VAL A 175 25.44 4.91 14.82
C VAL A 175 25.96 6.30 14.52
N PHE A 176 27.27 6.45 14.57
CA PHE A 176 27.94 7.65 14.09
C PHE A 176 28.16 7.54 12.58
N VAL A 177 27.66 8.51 11.82
CA VAL A 177 27.79 8.56 10.36
C VAL A 177 28.69 9.75 9.99
N PRO A 178 29.97 9.51 9.66
CA PRO A 178 30.95 10.59 9.49
C PRO A 178 30.73 11.43 8.23
N PHE A 179 30.08 10.88 7.21
CA PHE A 179 29.90 11.53 5.90
C PHE A 179 28.67 12.45 5.82
N ILE A 180 27.83 12.45 6.86
CA ILE A 180 26.60 13.25 6.92
C ILE A 180 26.84 14.38 7.91
N GLN A 181 27.11 15.59 7.41
CA GLN A 181 27.46 16.73 8.26
C GLN A 181 26.23 17.59 8.56
N ASP A 182 25.63 18.17 7.53
CA ASP A 182 24.39 18.91 7.64
C ASP A 182 23.51 18.71 6.41
N PRO A 183 22.91 17.53 6.30
CA PRO A 183 22.22 17.15 5.09
C PRO A 183 20.92 17.95 4.93
N SER A 184 20.62 18.36 3.69
CA SER A 184 19.33 18.96 3.36
C SER A 184 18.17 17.99 3.58
N PHE A 185 18.42 16.68 3.46
CA PHE A 185 17.51 15.59 3.81
C PHE A 185 18.26 14.32 4.22
N VAL A 186 17.64 13.47 5.04
CA VAL A 186 18.10 12.09 5.30
C VAL A 186 16.93 11.15 5.10
N MET A 187 16.95 10.43 3.98
CA MET A 187 16.01 9.36 3.66
C MET A 187 16.58 8.04 4.16
N LEU A 188 15.77 7.30 4.91
CA LEU A 188 16.03 5.93 5.28
C LEU A 188 15.15 5.00 4.45
N ASN A 189 15.58 3.74 4.31
CA ASN A 189 14.87 2.74 3.51
C ASN A 189 14.76 3.14 2.03
N THR A 190 15.90 3.44 1.38
CA THR A 190 15.99 3.81 -0.03
C THR A 190 15.20 2.84 -0.91
N ASP A 191 14.35 3.41 -1.76
CA ASP A 191 13.38 2.70 -2.62
C ASP A 191 12.39 1.78 -1.88
N CYS A 192 12.25 1.89 -0.56
CA CYS A 192 11.34 1.08 0.26
C CYS A 192 11.56 -0.44 0.06
N CYS A 193 12.80 -0.86 0.25
CA CYS A 193 13.21 -2.26 0.00
C CYS A 193 13.26 -3.12 1.28
N SER A 194 13.37 -2.49 2.44
CA SER A 194 13.41 -3.14 3.75
C SER A 194 12.03 -3.11 4.41
N TYR A 195 11.65 -4.21 5.05
CA TYR A 195 10.32 -4.38 5.65
C TYR A 195 10.20 -3.73 7.04
N PHE A 196 10.00 -2.42 7.09
CA PHE A 196 9.76 -1.67 8.33
C PHE A 196 9.08 -0.32 8.09
N LEU A 197 8.44 0.22 9.13
CA LEU A 197 7.85 1.56 9.11
C LEU A 197 8.78 2.59 9.77
N LEU A 198 8.68 3.84 9.35
CA LEU A 198 9.55 4.92 9.85
C LEU A 198 8.78 6.08 10.50
N SER A 199 9.27 6.49 11.67
CA SER A 199 8.87 7.71 12.37
C SER A 199 10.11 8.58 12.53
N TYR A 200 10.18 9.61 11.69
CA TYR A 200 11.23 10.62 11.78
C TYR A 200 10.88 11.65 12.85
N SER A 201 11.91 12.18 13.52
CA SER A 201 11.73 13.36 14.35
C SER A 201 11.17 14.54 13.52
N PRO A 202 10.38 15.46 14.12
CA PRO A 202 9.72 16.53 13.37
C PRO A 202 10.67 17.35 12.49
N LYS A 203 11.88 17.64 12.98
CA LYS A 203 12.90 18.41 12.26
C LYS A 203 13.43 17.68 11.01
N ILE A 204 13.55 16.36 11.08
CA ILE A 204 14.00 15.53 9.94
C ILE A 204 12.86 15.37 8.94
N PHE A 205 11.65 15.15 9.45
CA PHE A 205 10.46 15.04 8.62
C PHE A 205 10.22 16.31 7.81
N GLU A 206 10.37 17.49 8.42
CA GLU A 206 10.30 18.79 7.74
C GLU A 206 11.29 18.90 6.57
N ARG A 207 12.53 18.43 6.77
CA ARG A 207 13.55 18.38 5.71
C ARG A 207 13.15 17.45 4.57
N LEU A 208 12.58 16.29 4.89
CA LEU A 208 12.09 15.33 3.88
C LEU A 208 10.99 15.95 3.03
N ILE A 209 9.96 16.54 3.65
CA ILE A 209 8.84 17.13 2.91
C ILE A 209 9.27 18.31 2.04
N ASN A 210 10.24 19.12 2.49
CA ASN A 210 10.79 20.22 1.71
C ASN A 210 11.59 19.76 0.48
N ASN A 211 12.03 18.49 0.46
CA ASN A 211 12.81 17.89 -0.62
C ASN A 211 12.05 16.76 -1.35
N ILE A 212 10.72 16.67 -1.18
CA ILE A 212 9.88 15.57 -1.67
C ILE A 212 10.05 15.27 -3.17
N ASN A 213 10.39 16.27 -3.97
CA ASN A 213 10.54 16.17 -5.43
C ASN A 213 11.78 15.38 -5.86
N ILE A 214 12.77 15.21 -4.97
CA ILE A 214 14.00 14.45 -5.24
C ILE A 214 13.75 12.94 -5.14
N PHE A 215 12.74 12.53 -4.36
CA PHE A 215 12.50 11.14 -4.02
C PHE A 215 11.81 10.35 -5.13
N SER A 216 12.15 9.05 -5.19
CA SER A 216 11.52 8.12 -6.13
C SER A 216 10.04 7.91 -5.79
N SER A 217 9.25 7.39 -6.74
CA SER A 217 7.84 7.09 -6.48
C SER A 217 7.66 6.11 -5.31
N ASN A 218 8.58 5.16 -5.16
CA ASN A 218 8.57 4.19 -4.06
C ASN A 218 8.83 4.85 -2.70
N GLU A 219 9.77 5.78 -2.64
CA GLU A 219 10.08 6.53 -1.43
C GLU A 219 8.93 7.46 -1.03
N LYS A 220 8.29 8.11 -2.00
CA LYS A 220 7.08 8.91 -1.80
C LYS A 220 5.91 8.06 -1.26
N ILE A 221 5.69 6.86 -1.81
CA ILE A 221 4.70 5.90 -1.31
C ILE A 221 5.04 5.49 0.13
N SER A 222 6.30 5.17 0.42
CA SER A 222 6.75 4.83 1.78
C SER A 222 6.46 5.96 2.76
N LEU A 223 6.82 7.20 2.43
CA LEU A 223 6.57 8.35 3.28
C LEU A 223 5.07 8.56 3.57
N LEU A 224 4.21 8.40 2.55
CA LEU A 224 2.75 8.47 2.72
C LEU A 224 2.25 7.37 3.65
N HIS A 225 2.67 6.13 3.38
CA HIS A 225 2.28 4.95 4.14
C HIS A 225 2.75 5.05 5.60
N ASP A 226 4.02 5.34 5.82
CA ASP A 226 4.66 5.50 7.14
C ASP A 226 3.99 6.60 7.96
N SER A 227 3.72 7.76 7.34
CA SER A 227 3.07 8.89 8.00
C SER A 227 1.62 8.56 8.39
N TYR A 228 0.86 7.90 7.49
CA TYR A 228 -0.51 7.48 7.78
C TYR A 228 -0.57 6.37 8.85
N SER A 229 0.31 5.37 8.76
CA SER A 229 0.50 4.36 9.79
C SER A 229 0.88 5.01 11.13
N GLY A 230 1.75 6.02 11.12
CA GLY A 230 2.04 6.83 12.30
C GLY A 230 0.81 7.49 12.92
N LEU A 231 -0.15 7.95 12.10
CA LEU A 231 -1.42 8.48 12.62
C LEU A 231 -2.26 7.41 13.32
N LYS A 232 -2.43 6.25 12.69
CA LYS A 232 -3.21 5.12 13.25
C LYS A 232 -2.73 4.76 14.67
N PHE A 233 -1.43 4.86 14.92
CA PHE A 233 -0.79 4.50 16.19
C PHE A 233 -0.37 5.69 17.07
N LYS A 234 -0.89 6.90 16.79
CA LYS A 234 -0.60 8.12 17.57
C LYS A 234 0.89 8.49 17.68
N ARG A 235 1.67 8.13 16.67
CA ARG A 235 3.11 8.46 16.52
C ARG A 235 3.38 9.60 15.54
N GLN A 236 2.35 10.07 14.85
CA GLN A 236 2.40 11.19 13.93
C GLN A 236 1.24 12.15 14.24
N LYS A 237 1.45 13.44 13.97
CA LYS A 237 0.43 14.48 14.10
C LYS A 237 -0.37 14.61 12.80
N ILE A 238 -1.69 14.79 12.90
CA ILE A 238 -2.58 14.87 11.73
C ILE A 238 -2.25 16.07 10.84
N GLU A 239 -1.82 17.19 11.43
CA GLU A 239 -1.43 18.39 10.72
C GLU A 239 -0.24 18.12 9.78
N ILE A 240 0.74 17.35 10.27
CA ILE A 240 1.93 16.96 9.49
C ILE A 240 1.54 16.04 8.34
N PHE A 241 0.62 15.11 8.58
CA PHE A 241 0.13 14.22 7.53
C PHE A 241 -0.65 14.96 6.44
N ILE A 242 -1.52 15.91 6.82
CA ILE A 242 -2.26 16.76 5.87
C ILE A 242 -1.28 17.61 5.04
N LEU A 243 -0.24 18.17 5.66
CA LEU A 243 0.82 18.89 4.93
C LEU A 243 1.48 17.99 3.88
N LEU A 244 1.80 16.74 4.24
CA LEU A 244 2.37 15.76 3.31
C LEU A 244 1.40 15.47 2.14
N LEU A 245 0.12 15.19 2.42
CA LEU A 245 -0.88 14.91 1.38
C LEU A 245 -1.00 16.05 0.37
N ASN A 246 -0.96 17.30 0.85
CA ASN A 246 -1.07 18.48 -0.01
C ASN A 246 0.10 18.63 -1.01
N LEU A 247 1.24 17.98 -0.77
CA LEU A 247 2.37 17.99 -1.71
C LEU A 247 2.12 17.13 -2.96
N PHE A 248 1.15 16.22 -2.92
CA PHE A 248 0.86 15.29 -4.01
C PHE A 248 -0.24 15.75 -4.97
N VAL A 249 -0.75 16.97 -4.80
CA VAL A 249 -1.84 17.54 -5.62
C VAL A 249 -1.50 17.58 -7.12
N GLN A 250 -0.23 17.63 -7.49
CA GLN A 250 0.22 17.64 -8.88
C GLN A 250 0.93 16.36 -9.32
N GLU A 251 0.89 15.31 -8.49
CA GLU A 251 1.58 14.04 -8.74
C GLU A 251 1.00 13.31 -9.96
N ALA A 252 1.88 12.71 -10.75
CA ALA A 252 1.54 12.01 -11.99
C ALA A 252 1.81 10.50 -11.91
N CYS A 253 2.30 9.99 -10.79
CA CYS A 253 2.47 8.55 -10.61
C CYS A 253 1.17 7.87 -10.17
N PRO A 254 0.61 6.92 -10.95
CA PRO A 254 -0.60 6.19 -10.56
C PRO A 254 -0.43 5.42 -9.25
N HIS A 255 0.77 4.89 -8.97
CA HIS A 255 1.06 4.10 -7.77
C HIS A 255 1.00 4.93 -6.48
N ILE A 256 1.40 6.21 -6.55
CA ILE A 256 1.23 7.15 -5.44
C ILE A 256 -0.27 7.42 -5.23
N TRP A 257 -1.01 7.68 -6.31
CA TRP A 257 -2.47 7.88 -6.23
C TRP A 257 -3.22 6.65 -5.71
N ARG A 258 -2.77 5.41 -6.00
CA ARG A 258 -3.33 4.19 -5.39
C ARG A 258 -3.20 4.21 -3.87
N GLU A 259 -2.06 4.65 -3.35
CA GLU A 259 -1.87 4.76 -1.90
C GLU A 259 -2.72 5.89 -1.31
N ILE A 260 -2.79 7.05 -1.97
CA ILE A 260 -3.66 8.15 -1.55
C ILE A 260 -5.14 7.69 -1.53
N ALA A 261 -5.60 6.99 -2.57
CA ALA A 261 -6.96 6.45 -2.64
C ALA A 261 -7.27 5.50 -1.47
N ARG A 262 -6.34 4.60 -1.16
CA ARG A 262 -6.45 3.68 -0.02
C ARG A 262 -6.54 4.44 1.29
N ILE A 263 -5.67 5.42 1.52
CA ILE A 263 -5.66 6.22 2.74
C ILE A 263 -6.97 7.02 2.88
N ILE A 264 -7.43 7.66 1.81
CA ILE A 264 -8.71 8.38 1.80
C ILE A 264 -9.87 7.45 2.13
N LYS A 265 -9.90 6.26 1.51
CA LYS A 265 -10.92 5.23 1.78
C LYS A 265 -10.92 4.81 3.26
N ASP A 266 -9.74 4.52 3.82
CA ASP A 266 -9.61 4.15 5.23
C ASP A 266 -10.08 5.30 6.15
N ILE A 267 -9.65 6.54 5.89
CA ILE A 267 -10.05 7.72 6.67
C ILE A 267 -11.57 7.93 6.63
N ILE A 268 -12.18 7.82 5.45
CA ILE A 268 -13.64 7.92 5.27
C ILE A 268 -14.34 6.81 6.06
N PHE A 269 -13.86 5.57 5.95
CA PHE A 269 -14.45 4.41 6.63
C PHE A 269 -14.41 4.53 8.15
N PHE A 270 -13.30 5.03 8.73
CA PHE A 270 -13.17 5.19 10.17
C PHE A 270 -13.83 6.48 10.73
N SER A 271 -14.32 7.36 9.85
CA SER A 271 -14.99 8.60 10.25
C SER A 271 -16.43 8.34 10.66
N LYS A 272 -16.65 8.12 11.96
CA LYS A 272 -17.97 7.78 12.53
C LYS A 272 -18.95 8.94 12.69
N SER A 273 -18.54 10.19 12.47
CA SER A 273 -19.41 11.35 12.64
C SER A 273 -19.72 12.04 11.31
N GLU A 274 -21.00 12.24 11.05
CA GLU A 274 -21.52 12.90 9.83
C GLU A 274 -20.86 14.25 9.54
N PRO A 275 -20.67 15.17 10.51
CA PRO A 275 -20.01 16.45 10.22
C PRO A 275 -18.56 16.28 9.78
N ILE A 276 -17.79 15.42 10.45
CA ILE A 276 -16.37 15.20 10.13
C ILE A 276 -16.24 14.54 8.76
N LEU A 277 -17.08 13.54 8.48
CA LEU A 277 -17.13 12.88 7.18
C LEU A 277 -17.39 13.89 6.05
N LYS A 278 -18.33 14.82 6.24
CA LYS A 278 -18.61 15.88 5.27
C LYS A 278 -17.38 16.78 5.02
N TYR A 279 -16.70 17.23 6.08
CA TYR A 279 -15.49 18.05 5.94
C TYR A 279 -14.36 17.30 5.23
N LEU A 280 -14.17 16.01 5.55
CA LEU A 280 -13.17 15.16 4.92
C LEU A 280 -13.45 14.96 3.44
N LYS A 281 -14.70 14.69 3.05
CA LYS A 281 -15.10 14.59 1.64
C LYS A 281 -14.83 15.89 0.88
N ILE A 282 -15.13 17.05 1.47
CA ILE A 282 -14.84 18.36 0.87
C ILE A 282 -13.33 18.56 0.68
N TYR A 283 -12.52 18.21 1.68
CA TYR A 283 -11.06 18.29 1.58
C TYR A 283 -10.52 17.36 0.49
N CYS A 284 -10.94 16.09 0.47
CA CYS A 284 -10.50 15.11 -0.51
C CYS A 284 -10.92 15.51 -1.93
N ASN A 285 -12.15 16.00 -2.12
CA ASN A 285 -12.59 16.56 -3.40
C ASN A 285 -11.63 17.66 -3.86
N LYS A 286 -11.37 18.69 -3.03
CA LYS A 286 -10.46 19.78 -3.40
C LYS A 286 -9.05 19.29 -3.75
N LEU A 287 -8.52 18.33 -2.98
CA LEU A 287 -7.20 17.74 -3.20
C LEU A 287 -7.14 17.05 -4.57
N VAL A 288 -8.15 16.25 -4.91
CA VAL A 288 -8.15 15.41 -6.11
C VAL A 288 -8.58 16.17 -7.36
N THR A 289 -9.50 17.13 -7.27
CA THR A 289 -10.01 17.89 -8.42
C THR A 289 -8.89 18.61 -9.19
N ILE A 290 -7.90 19.17 -8.48
CA ILE A 290 -6.75 19.81 -9.13
C ILE A 290 -5.93 18.80 -9.95
N ALA A 291 -5.68 17.62 -9.39
CA ALA A 291 -4.96 16.54 -10.08
C ALA A 291 -5.76 15.96 -11.25
N PHE A 292 -7.07 15.84 -11.06
CA PHE A 292 -8.00 15.29 -12.04
C PHE A 292 -8.12 16.17 -13.28
N VAL A 293 -8.24 17.49 -13.12
CA VAL A 293 -8.26 18.42 -14.25
C VAL A 293 -6.99 18.28 -15.08
N LYS A 294 -5.81 18.28 -14.44
CA LYS A 294 -4.53 18.08 -15.13
C LYS A 294 -4.47 16.73 -15.86
N THR A 295 -4.93 15.65 -15.22
CA THR A 295 -4.92 14.30 -15.80
C THR A 295 -5.88 14.20 -16.98
N ARG A 296 -7.06 14.83 -16.89
CA ARG A 296 -8.03 14.90 -17.98
C ARG A 296 -7.48 15.67 -19.19
N ASP A 297 -6.84 16.81 -18.95
CA ASP A 297 -6.28 17.65 -20.02
C ASP A 297 -5.07 17.00 -20.72
N THR A 298 -4.38 16.09 -20.03
CA THR A 298 -3.24 15.31 -20.54
C THR A 298 -3.59 13.86 -20.85
N TYR A 299 -4.89 13.53 -20.90
CA TYR A 299 -5.35 12.16 -21.04
C TYR A 299 -5.02 11.58 -22.41
N ASP A 300 -4.13 10.58 -22.43
CA ASP A 300 -3.78 9.81 -23.63
C ASP A 300 -4.38 8.40 -23.55
N THR A 301 -5.13 8.01 -24.57
CA THR A 301 -5.74 6.67 -24.70
C THR A 301 -4.73 5.58 -25.06
N ASN A 302 -3.49 5.93 -25.41
CA ASN A 302 -2.43 4.95 -25.67
C ASN A 302 -1.55 4.68 -24.45
N LEU A 303 -1.58 5.56 -23.44
CA LEU A 303 -0.77 5.43 -22.24
C LEU A 303 -1.58 4.76 -21.11
N ILE A 304 -1.02 3.73 -20.51
CA ILE A 304 -1.66 3.01 -19.40
C ILE A 304 -1.67 3.89 -18.12
N GLU A 305 -0.64 4.70 -17.92
CA GLU A 305 -0.46 5.52 -16.73
C GLU A 305 -1.54 6.59 -16.59
N THR A 306 -1.85 7.31 -17.68
CA THR A 306 -2.93 8.31 -17.73
C THR A 306 -4.31 7.67 -17.50
N LYS A 307 -4.55 6.47 -18.07
CA LYS A 307 -5.79 5.70 -17.82
C LYS A 307 -5.95 5.31 -16.36
N LEU A 308 -4.89 4.83 -15.73
CA LEU A 308 -4.91 4.43 -14.33
C LEU A 308 -5.12 5.65 -13.42
N LEU A 309 -4.40 6.75 -13.65
CA LEU A 309 -4.61 8.01 -12.91
C LEU A 309 -6.06 8.47 -13.00
N PHE A 310 -6.58 8.55 -14.23
CA PHE A 310 -7.92 9.03 -14.50
C PHE A 310 -8.96 8.18 -13.78
N SER A 311 -8.81 6.86 -13.80
CA SER A 311 -9.66 5.89 -13.09
C SER A 311 -9.60 6.05 -11.57
N ILE A 312 -8.40 6.09 -10.98
CA ILE A 312 -8.22 6.22 -9.52
C ILE A 312 -8.79 7.55 -9.01
N GLN A 313 -8.49 8.65 -9.69
CA GLN A 313 -8.97 9.98 -9.32
C GLN A 313 -10.50 10.08 -9.49
N SER A 314 -11.05 9.50 -10.55
CA SER A 314 -12.49 9.40 -10.78
C SER A 314 -13.19 8.66 -9.64
N GLU A 315 -12.66 7.51 -9.21
CA GLU A 315 -13.20 6.76 -8.08
C GLU A 315 -13.23 7.60 -6.79
N ILE A 316 -12.14 8.31 -6.47
CA ILE A 316 -12.09 9.16 -5.28
C ILE A 316 -13.14 10.28 -5.38
N LEU A 317 -13.25 10.95 -6.52
CA LEU A 317 -14.18 12.06 -6.72
C LEU A 317 -15.64 11.62 -6.64
N VAL A 318 -15.99 10.47 -7.23
CA VAL A 318 -17.33 9.89 -7.12
C VAL A 318 -17.66 9.57 -5.65
N ASN A 319 -16.76 8.90 -4.94
CA ASN A 319 -16.96 8.57 -3.52
C ASN A 319 -17.05 9.82 -2.60
N CYS A 320 -16.40 10.91 -3.01
CA CYS A 320 -16.48 12.21 -2.34
C CYS A 320 -17.71 13.05 -2.74
N GLY A 321 -18.52 12.61 -3.71
CA GLY A 321 -19.74 13.30 -4.13
C GLY A 321 -19.50 14.49 -5.07
N ASP A 322 -18.46 14.44 -5.91
CA ASP A 322 -18.20 15.49 -6.90
C ASP A 322 -19.25 15.49 -8.02
N SER A 323 -20.14 16.48 -8.03
CA SER A 323 -21.28 16.51 -8.96
C SER A 323 -20.87 16.62 -10.43
N GLU A 324 -19.79 17.35 -10.74
CA GLU A 324 -19.33 17.49 -12.13
C GLU A 324 -18.80 16.16 -12.66
N THR A 325 -17.95 15.50 -11.89
CA THR A 325 -17.37 14.19 -12.23
C THR A 325 -18.43 13.09 -12.29
N ILE A 326 -19.37 13.07 -11.33
CA ILE A 326 -20.49 12.13 -11.33
C ILE A 326 -21.31 12.27 -12.62
N ASN A 327 -21.70 13.50 -12.98
CA ASN A 327 -22.48 13.74 -14.19
C ASN A 327 -21.71 13.36 -15.46
N PHE A 328 -20.41 13.66 -15.51
CA PHE A 328 -19.54 13.31 -16.63
C PHE A 328 -19.45 11.79 -16.82
N LEU A 329 -19.13 11.05 -15.76
CA LEU A 329 -18.97 9.59 -15.80
C LEU A 329 -20.31 8.86 -16.01
N ALA A 330 -21.40 9.36 -15.42
CA ALA A 330 -22.74 8.81 -15.64
C ALA A 330 -23.14 8.89 -17.11
N ARG A 331 -22.85 10.00 -17.81
CA ARG A 331 -23.09 10.13 -19.26
C ARG A 331 -22.27 9.10 -20.05
N MET A 332 -20.98 8.98 -19.77
CA MET A 332 -20.14 7.96 -20.40
C MET A 332 -20.66 6.54 -20.16
N CYS A 333 -21.15 6.25 -18.95
CA CYS A 333 -21.73 4.95 -18.62
C CYS A 333 -23.04 4.69 -19.39
N ILE A 334 -23.89 5.70 -19.54
CA ILE A 334 -25.13 5.59 -20.33
C ILE A 334 -24.80 5.30 -21.79
N GLU A 335 -23.84 6.02 -22.38
CA GLU A 335 -23.39 5.77 -23.76
C GLU A 335 -22.86 4.34 -23.94
N ARG A 336 -22.10 3.83 -22.96
CA ARG A 336 -21.65 2.42 -22.91
C ARG A 336 -22.81 1.44 -22.93
N ILE A 337 -23.85 1.71 -22.14
CA ILE A 337 -25.01 0.82 -22.00
C ILE A 337 -25.88 0.87 -23.25
N ASP A 338 -26.14 2.06 -23.80
CA ASP A 338 -27.06 2.26 -24.93
C ASP A 338 -26.45 1.89 -26.27
N HIS A 339 -25.15 2.12 -26.45
CA HIS A 339 -24.47 1.95 -27.73
C HIS A 339 -23.40 0.85 -27.72
N MET A 340 -23.24 0.13 -26.59
CA MET A 340 -22.22 -0.92 -26.44
C MET A 340 -20.81 -0.44 -26.80
N THR A 341 -20.50 0.83 -26.52
CA THR A 341 -19.17 1.40 -26.76
C THR A 341 -18.12 0.75 -25.88
N SER A 342 -16.84 0.82 -26.24
CA SER A 342 -15.78 0.30 -25.38
C SER A 342 -15.49 1.25 -24.22
N LEU A 343 -15.64 0.78 -22.98
CA LEU A 343 -15.02 1.41 -21.80
C LEU A 343 -13.77 0.64 -21.42
N TYR A 344 -12.73 1.37 -20.99
CA TYR A 344 -11.54 0.73 -20.46
C TYR A 344 -11.86 0.06 -19.11
N PRO A 345 -11.36 -1.16 -18.81
CA PRO A 345 -11.81 -1.91 -17.63
C PRO A 345 -11.65 -1.19 -16.29
N SER A 346 -10.60 -0.38 -16.12
CA SER A 346 -10.42 0.38 -14.87
C SER A 346 -11.46 1.49 -14.68
N LEU A 347 -12.23 1.85 -15.72
CA LEU A 347 -13.32 2.81 -15.62
C LEU A 347 -14.69 2.19 -15.33
N PHE A 348 -14.82 0.86 -15.37
CA PHE A 348 -16.11 0.22 -15.07
C PHE A 348 -16.63 0.66 -13.70
N TYR A 349 -15.86 0.44 -12.64
CA TYR A 349 -16.29 0.79 -11.28
C TYR A 349 -16.69 2.27 -11.14
N PRO A 350 -15.83 3.27 -11.45
CA PRO A 350 -16.21 4.66 -11.25
C PRO A 350 -17.36 5.11 -12.16
N ALA A 351 -17.51 4.55 -13.37
CA ALA A 351 -18.62 4.87 -14.26
C ALA A 351 -19.97 4.34 -13.74
N TYR A 352 -20.02 3.06 -13.33
CA TYR A 352 -21.22 2.47 -12.76
C TYR A 352 -21.57 3.10 -11.39
N ALA A 353 -20.57 3.37 -10.55
CA ALA A 353 -20.78 4.04 -9.26
C ALA A 353 -21.34 5.45 -9.44
N ALA A 354 -20.82 6.22 -10.41
CA ALA A 354 -21.37 7.53 -10.75
C ALA A 354 -22.83 7.42 -11.21
N LEU A 355 -23.14 6.46 -12.08
CA LEU A 355 -24.49 6.26 -12.59
C LEU A 355 -25.50 5.86 -11.48
N LEU A 356 -25.09 4.96 -10.58
CA LEU A 356 -25.90 4.48 -9.45
C LEU A 356 -26.07 5.52 -8.33
N SER A 357 -25.10 6.43 -8.17
CA SER A 357 -25.18 7.50 -7.15
C SER A 357 -26.38 8.43 -7.33
N ASN A 358 -26.97 8.47 -8.54
CA ASN A 358 -28.19 9.22 -8.84
C ASN A 358 -29.46 8.57 -8.24
N ASN A 359 -29.38 7.34 -7.74
CA ASN A 359 -30.48 6.62 -7.08
C ASN A 359 -31.78 6.49 -7.91
N ASP A 360 -31.66 6.41 -9.24
CA ASP A 360 -32.78 6.23 -10.16
C ASP A 360 -33.16 4.74 -10.29
N SER A 361 -34.42 4.41 -10.00
CA SER A 361 -34.94 3.04 -10.04
C SER A 361 -34.95 2.41 -11.45
N LYS A 362 -35.16 3.21 -12.51
CA LYS A 362 -35.12 2.72 -13.89
C LYS A 362 -33.70 2.34 -14.28
N ILE A 363 -32.73 3.16 -13.87
CA ILE A 363 -31.30 2.91 -14.10
C ILE A 363 -30.86 1.65 -13.35
N PHE A 364 -31.27 1.49 -12.10
CA PHE A 364 -30.98 0.31 -11.30
C PHE A 364 -31.44 -0.99 -12.00
N VAL A 365 -32.69 -1.04 -12.45
CA VAL A 365 -33.23 -2.20 -13.20
C VAL A 365 -32.46 -2.43 -14.50
N LYS A 366 -32.11 -1.36 -15.23
CA LYS A 366 -31.33 -1.45 -16.47
C LYS A 366 -29.96 -2.09 -16.24
N ILE A 367 -29.27 -1.70 -15.16
CA ILE A 367 -27.96 -2.26 -14.79
C ILE A 367 -28.08 -3.73 -14.38
N LEU A 368 -29.13 -4.13 -13.64
CA LEU A 368 -29.36 -5.53 -13.29
C LEU A 368 -29.61 -6.41 -14.54
N ASN A 369 -30.37 -5.90 -15.51
CA ASN A 369 -30.58 -6.59 -16.78
C ASN A 369 -29.26 -6.75 -17.55
N LEU A 370 -28.46 -5.68 -17.62
CA LEU A 370 -27.13 -5.74 -18.23
C LEU A 370 -26.24 -6.79 -17.53
N TYR A 371 -26.20 -6.79 -16.20
CA TYR A 371 -25.42 -7.76 -15.42
C TYR A 371 -25.76 -9.21 -15.79
N SER A 372 -27.04 -9.53 -16.00
CA SER A 372 -27.47 -10.88 -16.38
C SER A 372 -27.00 -11.31 -17.78
N GLN A 373 -26.79 -10.34 -18.68
CA GLN A 373 -26.43 -10.55 -20.09
C GLN A 373 -24.94 -10.49 -20.35
N LEU A 374 -24.17 -9.88 -19.45
CA LEU A 374 -22.72 -9.76 -19.62
C LEU A 374 -22.04 -11.13 -19.53
N ASP A 375 -21.00 -11.34 -20.32
CA ASP A 375 -20.06 -12.47 -20.15
C ASP A 375 -18.78 -12.02 -19.44
N ASN A 376 -18.44 -10.73 -19.54
CA ASN A 376 -17.24 -10.17 -18.94
C ASN A 376 -17.34 -10.17 -17.41
N TYR A 377 -16.56 -11.06 -16.77
CA TYR A 377 -16.51 -11.20 -15.31
C TYR A 377 -16.00 -9.93 -14.61
N GLU A 378 -15.02 -9.22 -15.16
CA GLU A 378 -14.48 -7.99 -14.57
C GLU A 378 -15.55 -6.90 -14.51
N GLU A 379 -16.33 -6.75 -15.58
CA GLU A 379 -17.43 -5.78 -15.64
C GLU A 379 -18.56 -6.16 -14.68
N LYS A 380 -18.89 -7.45 -14.58
CA LYS A 380 -19.85 -7.95 -13.57
C LYS A 380 -19.42 -7.61 -12.15
N MET A 381 -18.16 -7.86 -11.81
CA MET A 381 -17.63 -7.55 -10.49
C MET A 381 -17.65 -6.04 -10.22
N ALA A 382 -17.29 -5.22 -11.20
CA ALA A 382 -17.36 -3.77 -11.09
C ALA A 382 -18.80 -3.27 -10.82
N ILE A 383 -19.80 -3.81 -11.54
CA ILE A 383 -21.21 -3.53 -11.28
C ILE A 383 -21.59 -3.88 -9.84
N LEU A 384 -21.27 -5.09 -9.38
CA LEU A 384 -21.59 -5.52 -8.02
C LEU A 384 -20.93 -4.64 -6.97
N HIS A 385 -19.66 -4.29 -7.16
CA HIS A 385 -18.95 -3.39 -6.24
C HIS A 385 -19.58 -2.01 -6.22
N SER A 386 -19.98 -1.46 -7.37
CA SER A 386 -20.58 -0.12 -7.47
C SER A 386 -21.96 0.01 -6.81
N MET A 387 -22.59 -1.09 -6.41
CA MET A 387 -23.87 -1.04 -5.68
C MET A 387 -23.72 -0.48 -4.26
N ASP A 388 -22.50 -0.37 -3.73
CA ASP A 388 -22.20 0.17 -2.41
C ASP A 388 -22.51 1.68 -2.28
N VAL A 389 -22.59 2.41 -3.39
CA VAL A 389 -22.94 3.84 -3.40
C VAL A 389 -24.44 4.12 -3.30
N ILE A 390 -25.30 3.09 -3.41
CA ILE A 390 -26.75 3.25 -3.34
C ILE A 390 -27.16 3.66 -1.93
N SER A 391 -27.93 4.75 -1.83
CA SER A 391 -28.41 5.29 -0.56
C SER A 391 -29.93 5.27 -0.42
N ASN A 392 -30.67 5.01 -1.51
CA ASN A 392 -32.12 4.89 -1.49
C ASN A 392 -32.57 3.59 -0.77
N PRO A 393 -33.35 3.68 0.33
CA PRO A 393 -33.80 2.52 1.09
C PRO A 393 -34.57 1.47 0.28
N GLU A 394 -35.39 1.88 -0.69
CA GLU A 394 -36.19 0.96 -1.51
C GLU A 394 -35.30 0.13 -2.44
N LEU A 395 -34.30 0.77 -3.05
CA LEU A 395 -33.33 0.09 -3.92
C LEU A 395 -32.43 -0.86 -3.12
N LEU A 396 -32.02 -0.46 -1.91
CA LEU A 396 -31.28 -1.32 -1.00
C LEU A 396 -32.11 -2.55 -0.62
N GLN A 397 -33.40 -2.39 -0.32
CA GLN A 397 -34.28 -3.50 0.01
C GLN A 397 -34.41 -4.47 -1.18
N GLN A 398 -34.55 -3.96 -2.40
CA GLN A 398 -34.55 -4.79 -3.61
C GLN A 398 -33.23 -5.55 -3.79
N LEU A 399 -32.09 -4.87 -3.61
CA LEU A 399 -30.77 -5.48 -3.70
C LEU A 399 -30.57 -6.61 -2.67
N PHE A 400 -30.93 -6.37 -1.41
CA PHE A 400 -30.87 -7.40 -0.36
C PHE A 400 -31.79 -8.58 -0.64
N GLY A 401 -32.98 -8.33 -1.19
CA GLY A 401 -33.90 -9.38 -1.62
C GLY A 401 -33.29 -10.31 -2.68
N LEU A 402 -32.58 -9.74 -3.66
CA LEU A 402 -31.87 -10.53 -4.69
C LEU A 402 -30.76 -11.40 -4.07
N ILE A 403 -29.96 -10.82 -3.18
CA ILE A 403 -28.87 -11.54 -2.50
C ILE A 403 -29.43 -12.72 -1.69
N LEU A 404 -30.51 -12.49 -0.93
CA LEU A 404 -31.14 -13.53 -0.12
C LEU A 404 -31.71 -14.66 -0.97
N ASN A 405 -32.35 -14.35 -2.11
CA ASN A 405 -32.87 -15.37 -3.02
C ASN A 405 -31.76 -16.28 -3.57
N VAL A 406 -30.60 -15.73 -3.90
CA VAL A 406 -29.43 -16.52 -4.37
C VAL A 406 -28.87 -17.40 -3.25
N ILE A 407 -28.78 -16.88 -2.03
CA ILE A 407 -28.29 -17.64 -0.87
C ILE A 407 -29.23 -18.80 -0.55
N VAL A 408 -30.55 -18.55 -0.53
CA VAL A 408 -31.57 -19.59 -0.31
C VAL A 408 -31.50 -20.66 -1.40
N PHE A 409 -31.34 -20.26 -2.67
CA PHE A 409 -31.20 -21.21 -3.78
C PHE A 409 -30.00 -22.14 -3.62
N HIS A 410 -28.87 -21.67 -3.09
CA HIS A 410 -27.65 -22.47 -2.88
C HIS A 410 -27.61 -23.25 -1.54
N LEU A 411 -28.43 -22.88 -0.55
CA LEU A 411 -28.52 -23.60 0.72
C LEU A 411 -29.52 -24.76 0.68
N PHE A 412 -30.52 -24.69 -0.19
CA PHE A 412 -31.64 -25.65 -0.25
C PHE A 412 -31.68 -26.49 -1.54
N ASN A 413 -30.77 -26.25 -2.49
CA ASN A 413 -30.45 -27.15 -3.61
C ASN A 413 -28.98 -27.52 -3.54
#